data_AF-A0A1I3V1B9-F1
#
_entry.id   AF-A0A1I3V1B9-F1
#
_cell.length_a   1.000
_cell.length_b   1.000
_cell.length_c   1.000
_cell.angle_alpha   90.00
_cell.angle_beta   90.00
_cell.angle_gamma   90.00
#
_symmetry.space_group_name_H-M   'P 1'
#
loop_
_entity.id
_entity.type
_entity.pdbx_description
1 polymer ?
#
loop_
_entity_poly.entity_id
_entity_poly.type
_entity_poly.pdbx_seq_one_letter_code
_entity_poly.pdbx_strand_id
1 'polypeptide(L)' 'MDKLDRWLTIDEVAGYIKMSRTKLYGMAQRGEVPASKIGNQWRFDREGIDQWMKAHATGAIGSDNKDKNQ' A
#
# COMPACT_ATOMS: atom_id res chain seq x y z
N MET A 1 5.65 23.67 8.36
CA MET A 1 5.51 22.87 7.13
C MET A 1 6.31 21.60 7.32
N ASP A 2 5.64 20.62 7.89
CA ASP A 2 6.25 19.55 8.66
C ASP A 2 6.49 18.37 7.72
N LYS A 3 7.76 18.20 7.32
CA LYS A 3 8.28 17.16 6.40
C LYS A 3 8.12 15.71 6.91
N LEU A 4 7.32 15.46 7.93
CA LEU A 4 7.19 14.17 8.62
C LEU A 4 6.09 13.26 8.04
N ASP A 5 5.20 13.78 7.19
CA ASP A 5 4.08 13.00 6.62
C ASP A 5 4.43 12.24 5.32
N ARG A 6 5.71 12.28 4.90
CA ARG A 6 6.16 11.61 3.66
C ARG A 6 6.11 10.08 3.77
N TRP A 7 6.33 9.55 4.96
CA TRP A 7 6.49 8.11 5.17
C TRP A 7 5.34 7.53 5.98
N LEU A 8 4.55 6.70 5.34
CA LEU A 8 3.42 6.00 5.93
C LEU A 8 3.85 4.59 6.35
N THR A 9 3.28 4.09 7.43
CA THR A 9 3.37 2.68 7.82
C THR A 9 2.42 1.82 7.00
N ILE A 10 2.57 0.50 7.09
CA ILE A 10 1.66 -0.44 6.42
C ILE A 10 0.20 -0.26 6.85
N ASP A 11 -0.03 0.12 8.10
CA ASP A 11 -1.37 0.33 8.65
C ASP A 11 -2.00 1.62 8.09
N GLU A 12 -1.20 2.68 8.03
CA GLU A 12 -1.62 3.97 7.45
C GLU A 12 -1.89 3.85 5.95
N VAL A 13 -1.03 3.16 5.18
CA VAL A 13 -1.28 2.95 3.75
C VAL A 13 -2.51 2.06 3.52
N ALA A 14 -2.67 1.01 4.31
CA ALA A 14 -3.85 0.15 4.25
C ALA A 14 -5.15 0.94 4.45
N GLY A 15 -5.17 1.85 5.43
CA GLY A 15 -6.28 2.79 5.63
C GLY A 15 -6.42 3.80 4.49
N TYR A 16 -5.31 4.34 3.99
CA TYR A 16 -5.28 5.36 2.95
C TYR A 16 -5.87 4.89 1.62
N ILE A 17 -5.50 3.69 1.16
CA ILE A 17 -5.99 3.11 -0.11
C ILE A 17 -7.14 2.12 0.08
N LYS A 18 -7.66 1.99 1.31
CA LYS A 18 -8.71 1.04 1.72
C LYS A 18 -8.42 -0.41 1.28
N MET A 19 -7.19 -0.87 1.52
CA MET A 19 -6.75 -2.22 1.19
C MET A 19 -6.33 -3.01 2.43
N SER A 20 -6.65 -4.29 2.46
CA SER A 20 -6.27 -5.19 3.55
C SER A 20 -4.76 -5.26 3.75
N ARG A 21 -4.30 -5.13 5.00
CA ARG A 21 -2.88 -5.23 5.39
C ARG A 21 -2.19 -6.47 4.83
N THR A 22 -2.87 -7.60 4.79
CA THR A 22 -2.36 -8.85 4.22
C THR A 22 -2.04 -8.73 2.74
N LYS A 23 -2.91 -8.07 1.97
CA LYS A 23 -2.74 -7.86 0.53
C LYS A 23 -1.59 -6.87 0.27
N LEU A 24 -1.55 -5.79 1.05
CA LEU A 24 -0.48 -4.80 1.00
C LEU A 24 0.87 -5.39 1.41
N TYR A 25 0.92 -6.23 2.45
CA TYR A 25 2.12 -6.92 2.89
C TYR A 25 2.66 -7.86 1.79
N GLY A 26 1.77 -8.63 1.16
CA GLY A 26 2.12 -9.46 0.02
C GLY A 26 2.68 -8.65 -1.14
N MET A 27 2.10 -7.49 -1.47
CA MET A 27 2.63 -6.60 -2.52
C MET A 27 3.98 -6.01 -2.14
N ALA A 28 4.16 -5.58 -0.88
CA ALA A 28 5.41 -5.01 -0.39
C ALA A 28 6.54 -6.06 -0.46
N GLN A 29 6.25 -7.31 -0.09
CA GLN A 29 7.19 -8.42 -0.23
C GLN A 29 7.54 -8.73 -1.69
N ARG A 30 6.57 -8.62 -2.61
CA ARG A 30 6.79 -8.83 -4.05
C ARG A 30 7.43 -7.64 -4.77
N GLY A 31 7.54 -6.48 -4.10
CA GLY A 31 8.02 -5.24 -4.71
C GLY A 31 7.03 -4.62 -5.69
N GLU A 32 5.74 -4.96 -5.62
CA GLU A 32 4.71 -4.41 -6.50
C GLU A 32 4.26 -3.01 -6.08
N VAL A 33 4.44 -2.67 -4.81
CA VAL A 33 4.07 -1.37 -4.22
C VAL A 33 5.35 -0.65 -3.78
N PRO A 34 5.44 0.68 -3.92
CA PRO A 34 6.60 1.46 -3.49
C PRO A 34 6.72 1.45 -1.96
N ALA A 35 7.43 0.43 -1.45
CA ALA A 35 7.70 0.21 -0.04
C ALA A 35 9.20 0.05 0.18
N SER A 36 9.73 0.78 1.14
CA SER A 36 11.11 0.71 1.61
C SER A 36 11.16 -0.06 2.93
N LYS A 37 11.92 -1.16 2.97
CA LYS A 37 12.19 -1.88 4.21
C LYS A 37 13.29 -1.16 4.97
N ILE A 38 12.94 -0.53 6.09
CA ILE A 38 13.88 0.20 6.95
C ILE A 38 13.97 -0.56 8.27
N GLY A 39 15.08 -1.26 8.47
CA GLY A 39 15.27 -2.17 9.60
C GLY A 39 14.24 -3.29 9.60
N ASN A 40 13.35 -3.30 10.60
CA ASN A 40 12.27 -4.29 10.73
C ASN A 40 10.89 -3.74 10.35
N GLN A 41 10.80 -2.52 9.82
CA GLN A 41 9.54 -1.89 9.48
C GLN A 41 9.46 -1.59 7.98
N TRP A 42 8.29 -1.80 7.40
CA TRP A 42 7.97 -1.30 6.07
C TRP A 42 7.53 0.16 6.16
N ARG A 43 8.16 0.99 5.34
CA ARG A 43 7.81 2.39 5.15
C ARG A 43 7.39 2.61 3.71
N PHE A 44 6.32 3.36 3.52
CA PHE A 44 5.74 3.63 2.21
C PHE A 44 5.81 5.12 1.97
N ASP A 45 6.21 5.52 0.78
CA ASP A 45 6.23 6.92 0.41
C ASP A 45 4.83 7.34 -0.04
N ARG A 46 4.26 8.39 0.56
CA ARG A 46 2.90 8.86 0.22
C ARG A 46 2.80 9.25 -1.27
N GLU A 47 3.78 9.96 -1.81
CA GLU A 47 3.78 10.38 -3.21
C GLU A 47 3.93 9.17 -4.14
N GLY A 48 4.78 8.22 -3.76
CA GLY A 48 4.93 6.94 -4.45
C GLY A 48 3.61 6.13 -4.47
N ILE A 49 2.93 6.02 -3.33
CA ILE A 49 1.63 5.33 -3.24
C ILE A 49 0.56 6.03 -4.08
N ASP A 50 0.54 7.36 -4.11
CA ASP A 50 -0.40 8.13 -4.93
C ASP A 50 -0.18 7.89 -6.43
N GLN A 51 1.08 7.91 -6.89
CA GLN A 51 1.43 7.60 -8.27
C GLN A 51 1.13 6.14 -8.63
N TRP A 52 1.45 5.21 -7.73
CA TRP A 52 1.14 3.79 -7.89
C TRP A 52 -0.38 3.57 -8.01
N MET A 53 -1.17 4.19 -7.13
CA MET A 53 -2.63 4.15 -7.21
C MET A 53 -3.13 4.69 -8.55
N LYS A 54 -2.60 5.81 -9.03
CA LYS A 54 -2.95 6.36 -10.35
C LYS A 54 -2.61 5.40 -11.50
N ALA A 55 -1.45 4.74 -11.44
CA ALA A 55 -1.03 3.76 -12.43
C ALA A 55 -1.92 2.49 -12.41
N HIS A 56 -2.32 2.01 -11.23
CA HIS A 56 -3.15 0.80 -11.08
C HIS A 56 -4.65 1.07 -11.25
N ALA A 57 -5.14 2.26 -10.88
CA ALA A 57 -6.55 2.64 -11.05
C ALA A 57 -6.97 2.68 -12.52
N THR A 58 -6.03 2.95 -13.44
CA THR A 58 -6.33 2.96 -14.88
C THR A 58 -6.44 1.56 -15.49
N GLY A 59 -6.12 0.49 -14.73
CA GLY A 59 -6.10 -0.90 -15.24
C GLY A 59 -6.84 -1.95 -14.42
N ALA A 60 -7.29 -1.66 -13.18
CA ALA A 60 -7.85 -2.69 -12.31
C ALA A 60 -8.92 -2.18 -11.34
N ILE A 61 -10.04 -1.69 -11.86
CA ILE A 61 -11.31 -1.68 -11.12
C ILE A 61 -12.05 -2.98 -11.46
N GLY A 62 -11.59 -4.09 -10.90
CA GLY A 62 -12.22 -5.38 -11.11
C GLY A 62 -11.50 -6.51 -10.39
N SER A 63 -12.20 -7.17 -9.47
CA SER A 63 -11.83 -8.40 -8.75
C SER A 63 -11.13 -8.22 -7.40
N ASP A 64 -11.89 -7.82 -6.38
CA ASP A 64 -11.72 -8.42 -5.05
C ASP A 64 -12.88 -9.39 -4.83
N ASN A 65 -12.65 -10.64 -5.24
CA ASN A 65 -13.47 -11.79 -4.89
C ASN A 65 -12.64 -12.65 -3.93
N LYS A 66 -13.01 -12.64 -2.64
CA LYS A 66 -12.72 -13.63 -1.59
C LYS A 66 -13.53 -13.18 -0.37
N ASP A 67 -14.74 -13.65 -0.17
CA ASP A 67 -15.01 -14.99 0.38
C ASP A 67 -13.82 -15.58 1.15
N LYS A 68 -13.87 -15.49 2.47
CA LYS A 68 -13.73 -16.64 3.37
C LYS A 68 -14.43 -16.33 4.69
N ASN A 69 -15.69 -16.77 4.75
CA ASN A 69 -16.28 -17.52 5.86
C ASN A 69 -15.52 -17.53 7.19
N GLN A 70 -16.12 -16.93 8.22
CA GLN A 70 -16.47 -17.65 9.45
C GLN A 70 -17.81 -17.17 9.98
#